data_AF-A0A953SE98-F1
#
_entry.id   AF-A0A953SE98-F1
#
_cell.length_a   1.000
_cell.length_b   1.000
_cell.length_c   1.000
_cell.angle_alpha   90.00
_cell.angle_beta   90.00
_cell.angle_gamma   90.00
#
_symmetry.space_group_name_H-M   'P 1'
#
loop_
_entity.id
_entity.type
_entity.pdbx_description
1 polymer ?
#
loop_
_entity_poly.entity_id
_entity_poly.type
_entity_poly.pdbx_seq_one_letter_code
_entity_poly.pdbx_strand_id
1 'polypeptide(L)'
;MVIFFEQSLIDVWRQVLVENADEVELEIEHYPVRLTPKRRLRQVDFTFEGNKIRGLEQNPETKSRWAQMARAGKKVMQFLSEGRYEHFMC
;
A
#
# COMPACT_ATOMS: atom_id res chain seq x y z
N MET A 1 8.97 3.62 20.39
CA MET A 1 7.57 4.08 20.25
C MET A 1 6.82 2.90 19.65
N VAL A 2 5.70 2.45 20.20
CA VAL A 2 5.00 1.27 19.64
C VAL A 2 4.06 1.77 18.55
N ILE A 3 4.43 1.60 17.28
CA ILE A 3 3.48 1.83 16.19
C ILE A 3 2.57 0.62 16.09
N PHE A 4 1.26 0.85 16.06
CA PHE A 4 0.28 -0.22 15.87
C PHE A 4 0.22 -0.62 14.39
N PHE A 5 0.05 -1.91 14.10
CA PHE A 5 0.02 -2.45 12.74
C PHE A 5 -0.91 -1.67 11.79
N GLU A 6 -2.15 -1.41 12.20
CA GLU A 6 -3.11 -0.67 11.36
C GLU A 6 -2.66 0.78 11.12
N GLN A 7 -2.02 1.42 12.10
CA GLN A 7 -1.48 2.77 11.96
C GLN A 7 -0.35 2.80 10.91
N SER A 8 0.53 1.79 10.92
CA SER A 8 1.55 1.63 9.89
C SER A 8 0.93 1.47 8.49
N LEU A 9 -0.15 0.69 8.35
CA LEU A 9 -0.85 0.55 7.07
C LEU A 9 -1.47 1.87 6.59
N ILE A 10 -2.06 2.65 7.51
CA ILE A 10 -2.61 3.97 7.23
C ILE A 10 -1.51 4.93 6.77
N ASP A 11 -0.37 4.96 7.47
CA ASP A 11 0.73 5.86 7.13
C ASP A 11 1.37 5.48 5.78
N VAL A 12 1.56 4.18 5.50
CA VAL A 12 1.99 3.71 4.18
C VAL A 12 1.00 4.15 3.10
N TRP A 13 -0.29 3.89 3.28
CA TRP A 13 -1.32 4.28 2.31
C TRP A 13 -1.32 5.79 2.05
N ARG A 14 -1.24 6.60 3.12
CA ARG A 14 -1.23 8.06 3.04
C ARG A 14 -0.02 8.55 2.27
N GLN A 15 1.18 8.13 2.64
CA GLN A 15 2.42 8.54 1.98
C GLN A 15 2.41 8.14 0.49
N VAL A 16 2.06 6.89 0.18
CA VAL A 16 2.12 6.38 -1.19
C VAL A 16 1.05 6.97 -2.10
N LEU A 17 -0.22 6.98 -1.67
CA LEU A 17 -1.34 7.37 -2.54
C LEU A 17 -1.83 8.79 -2.30
N VAL A 18 -1.85 9.27 -1.05
CA VAL A 18 -2.37 10.61 -0.73
C VAL A 18 -1.34 11.68 -1.05
N GLU A 19 -0.13 11.51 -0.51
CA GLU A 19 0.99 12.45 -0.63
C GLU A 19 1.82 12.21 -1.90
N ASN A 20 1.66 11.05 -2.55
CA ASN A 20 2.40 10.66 -3.76
C ASN A 20 3.93 10.63 -3.54
N ALA A 21 4.37 10.23 -2.34
CA ALA A 21 5.77 10.11 -1.98
C ALA A 21 6.45 8.94 -2.69
N ASP A 22 7.68 9.13 -3.14
CA ASP A 22 8.50 8.11 -3.81
C ASP A 22 9.25 7.19 -2.84
N GLU A 23 9.15 7.49 -1.55
CA GLU A 23 9.67 6.69 -0.44
C GLU A 23 8.67 6.76 0.71
N VAL A 24 8.58 5.67 1.47
CA VAL A 24 7.79 5.60 2.70
C VAL A 24 8.73 5.55 3.88
N GLU A 25 8.55 6.45 4.83
CA GLU A 25 9.25 6.44 6.11
C GLU A 25 8.37 5.79 7.17
N LEU A 26 8.89 4.75 7.82
CA LEU A 26 8.30 4.10 8.99
C LEU A 26 9.35 4.02 10.09
N GLU A 27 9.08 4.68 11.22
CA GLU A 27 10.03 4.86 12.33
C GLU A 27 11.36 5.49 11.90
N ILE A 28 12.34 4.66 11.56
CA ILE A 28 13.69 5.03 11.14
C ILE A 28 14.08 4.36 9.81
N GLU A 29 13.17 3.55 9.26
CA GLU A 29 13.39 2.81 8.03
C GLU A 29 12.69 3.49 6.85
N HIS A 30 13.35 3.39 5.70
CA HIS A 30 12.94 4.02 4.46
C HIS A 30 12.71 2.95 3.40
N TYR A 31 11.54 2.98 2.76
CA TYR A 31 11.11 1.98 1.80
C TYR A 31 10.77 2.63 0.46
N PRO A 32 11.50 2.32 -0.63
CA PRO A 32 11.28 2.95 -1.91
C PRO A 32 9.95 2.51 -2.54
N VAL A 33 9.19 3.47 -3.05
CA VAL A 33 7.99 3.22 -3.84
C VAL A 33 8.39 2.96 -5.28
N ARG A 34 7.88 1.87 -5.84
CA ARG A 34 8.13 1.44 -7.21
C ARG A 34 6.83 1.43 -8.00
N LEU A 35 6.96 1.46 -9.32
CA LEU A 35 5.83 1.31 -10.23
C LEU A 35 5.84 -0.09 -10.82
N THR A 36 4.66 -0.74 -10.83
CA THR A 36 4.53 -2.05 -11.46
C THR A 36 4.79 -1.95 -12.97
N PRO A 37 5.51 -2.91 -13.60
CA PRO A 37 5.94 -2.78 -14.99
C PRO A 37 4.80 -2.64 -16.00
N LYS A 38 3.70 -3.39 -15.81
CA LYS A 38 2.62 -3.50 -16.81
C LYS A 38 1.60 -2.36 -16.73
N ARG A 39 1.32 -1.87 -15.51
CA ARG A 39 0.19 -0.96 -15.24
C ARG A 39 0.58 0.30 -14.50
N ARG A 40 1.86 0.44 -14.15
CA ARG A 40 2.41 1.61 -13.46
C ARG A 40 1.70 1.91 -12.13
N LEU A 41 1.13 0.90 -11.49
CA LEU A 41 0.54 0.98 -10.14
C LEU A 41 1.65 1.17 -9.10
N ARG A 42 1.44 2.03 -8.11
CA ARG A 42 2.38 2.23 -7.01
C ARG A 42 2.46 0.99 -6.11
N GLN A 43 3.66 0.58 -5.77
CA GLN A 43 3.95 -0.58 -4.92
C GLN A 43 5.07 -0.23 -3.95
N VAL A 44 4.94 -0.66 -2.70
CA VAL A 44 6.00 -0.61 -1.69
C VAL A 44 6.06 -1.94 -0.97
N ASP A 45 7.27 -2.43 -0.76
CA ASP A 45 7.54 -3.63 0.05
C ASP A 45 8.26 -3.15 1.32
N PHE A 46 7.67 -3.41 2.49
CA PHE A 46 8.18 -2.97 3.79
C PHE A 46 8.12 -4.11 4.82
N THR A 47 8.83 -3.94 5.93
CA THR A 47 8.83 -4.93 7.02
C THR A 47 8.16 -4.33 8.24
N PHE A 48 7.25 -5.07 8.87
CA PHE A 48 6.66 -4.69 10.16
C PHE A 48 6.76 -5.87 11.12
N GLU A 49 7.41 -5.68 12.26
CA GLU A 49 7.63 -6.72 13.27
C GLU A 49 8.22 -8.03 12.69
N GLY A 50 9.11 -7.91 11.71
CA GLY A 50 9.73 -9.05 11.01
C GLY A 50 8.90 -9.67 9.88
N ASN A 51 7.67 -9.21 9.66
CA ASN A 51 6.80 -9.69 8.58
C ASN A 51 6.95 -8.81 7.34
N LYS A 52 7.17 -9.43 6.17
CA LYS A 52 7.26 -8.72 4.89
C LYS A 52 5.86 -8.44 4.34
N ILE A 53 5.55 -7.17 4.19
CA ILE A 53 4.25 -6.70 3.73
C ILE A 53 4.45 -5.93 2.43
N ARG A 54 3.55 -6.15 1.48
CA ARG A 54 3.46 -5.41 0.23
C ARG A 54 2.22 -4.55 0.22
N GLY A 55 2.40 -3.23 0.15
CA GLY A 55 1.36 -2.29 -0.22
C GLY A 55 1.31 -2.15 -1.74
N LEU A 56 0.16 -2.40 -2.36
CA LEU A 56 -0.04 -2.28 -3.80
C LEU A 56 -1.28 -1.44 -4.07
N GLU A 57 -1.15 -0.41 -4.92
CA GLU A 57 -2.27 0.37 -5.41
C GLU A 57 -3.30 -0.54 -6.10
N GLN A 58 -4.58 -0.33 -5.77
CA GLN A 58 -5.66 -1.13 -6.31
C GLN A 58 -5.79 -0.91 -7.81
N ASN A 59 -5.70 -2.01 -8.56
CA ASN A 59 -5.92 -1.99 -9.99
C ASN A 59 -7.40 -1.74 -10.33
N PRO A 60 -7.75 -0.60 -10.96
CA PRO A 60 -9.12 -0.26 -11.27
C PRO A 60 -9.73 -1.19 -12.32
N GLU A 61 -8.96 -1.90 -13.15
CA GLU A 61 -9.55 -2.75 -14.19
C GLU A 61 -10.09 -4.10 -13.68
N THR A 62 -9.77 -4.49 -12.44
CA THR A 62 -10.23 -5.77 -11.87
C THR A 62 -11.72 -5.75 -11.49
N LYS A 63 -12.34 -6.90 -11.30
CA LYS A 63 -13.80 -7.00 -11.07
C LYS A 63 -14.24 -6.78 -9.61
N SER A 64 -13.32 -6.48 -8.69
CA SER A 64 -13.63 -6.38 -7.25
C SER A 64 -14.39 -5.09 -6.90
N ARG A 65 -15.07 -5.08 -5.75
CA ARG A 65 -15.71 -3.86 -5.20
C ARG A 65 -14.68 -2.74 -4.98
N TRP A 66 -13.49 -3.09 -4.50
CA TRP A 66 -12.38 -2.16 -4.33
C TRP A 66 -11.93 -1.54 -5.65
N ALA A 67 -11.91 -2.30 -6.73
CA ALA A 67 -11.61 -1.76 -8.05
C ALA A 67 -12.69 -0.81 -8.56
N GLN A 68 -13.97 -1.00 -8.21
CA GLN A 68 -15.01 -0.02 -8.52
C GLN A 68 -14.75 1.31 -7.78
N MET A 69 -14.29 1.25 -6.52
CA MET A 69 -13.91 2.45 -5.77
C MET A 69 -12.68 3.14 -6.38
N ALA A 70 -11.66 2.38 -6.78
CA ALA A 70 -10.50 2.91 -7.48
C ALA A 70 -10.89 3.57 -8.82
N ARG A 71 -11.80 2.96 -9.60
CA ARG A 71 -12.37 3.57 -10.82
C ARG A 71 -13.12 4.88 -10.52
N ALA A 72 -13.75 4.98 -9.36
CA ALA A 72 -14.43 6.20 -8.90
C ALA A 72 -13.46 7.27 -8.36
N GLY A 73 -12.14 7.09 -8.54
CA GLY A 73 -11.11 8.03 -8.11
C GLY A 73 -10.73 7.91 -6.64
N LYS A 74 -11.19 6.88 -5.92
CA LYS A 74 -10.75 6.62 -4.54
C LYS A 74 -9.35 6.04 -4.54
N LYS A 75 -8.53 6.50 -3.61
CA LYS A 75 -7.16 6.03 -3.41
C LYS A 75 -7.21 4.74 -2.62
N VAL A 76 -7.28 3.60 -3.30
CA VAL A 76 -7.38 2.30 -2.62
C VAL A 76 -6.04 1.58 -2.68
N MET A 77 -5.54 1.10 -1.54
CA MET A 77 -4.35 0.25 -1.45
C MET A 77 -4.71 -1.09 -0.82
N GLN A 78 -4.17 -2.16 -1.40
CA GLN A 78 -4.24 -3.52 -0.88
C GLN A 78 -2.91 -3.88 -0.21
N PHE A 79 -2.99 -4.53 0.94
CA PHE A 79 -1.85 -5.03 1.70
C PHE A 79 -1.82 -6.55 1.68
N LEU A 80 -0.65 -7.10 1.35
CA LEU A 80 -0.41 -8.53 1.32
C LEU A 80 0.77 -8.89 2.22
N SER A 81 0.62 -9.95 3.01
CA SER A 81 1.71 -10.58 3.76
C SER A 81 1.89 -12.01 3.27
N GLU A 82 3.12 -12.44 3.01
CA GLU A 82 3.45 -13.80 2.52
C GLU A 82 2.60 -14.28 1.32
N GLY A 83 2.14 -13.35 0.46
CA GLY A 83 1.30 -13.66 -0.69
C GLY A 83 -0.20 -13.83 -0.38
N ARG A 84 -0.63 -13.64 0.87
CA ARG A 84 -2.04 -13.61 1.29
C ARG A 84 -2.54 -12.17 1.37
N TYR A 85 -3.79 -11.97 0.98
CA TYR A 85 -4.46 -10.67 1.09
C TYR A 85 -4.95 -10.49 2.52
N GLU A 86 -4.53 -9.43 3.19
CA GLU A 86 -4.85 -9.22 4.61
C GLU A 86 -5.68 -7.96 4.85
N HIS A 87 -5.40 -6.86 4.15
CA HIS A 87 -6.06 -5.58 4.42
C HIS A 87 -6.26 -4.73 3.16
N PHE A 88 -7.28 -3.86 3.21
CA PHE A 88 -7.53 -2.80 2.23
C PHE A 88 -7.66 -1.47 2.96
N MET A 89 -7.00 -0.43 2.45
CA MET A 89 -7.11 0.97 2.91
C MET A 89 -7.67 1.85 1.79
N CYS A 90 -8.52 2.81 2.13
CA CYS A 90 -9.20 3.71 1.20
C CYS A 90 -9.44 5.08 1.82
#